data_AF-A0AAV2ZRG8-F1
#
_entry.id   AF-A0AAV2ZRG8-F1
#
_cell.length_a   1.000
_cell.length_b   1.000
_cell.length_c   1.000
_cell.angle_alpha   90.00
_cell.angle_beta   90.00
_cell.angle_gamma   90.00
#
_symmetry.space_group_name_H-M   'P 1'
#
loop_
_entity.id
_entity.type
_entity.pdbx_description
1 polymer ?
#
loop_
_entity_poly.entity_id
_entity_poly.type
_entity_poly.pdbx_seq_one_letter_code
_entity_poly.pdbx_strand_id
1 'polypeptide(L)'
;MTSSFHLLEEADKVHLNRKKIRKPVIEKMRRDRINHSIEQIRHILEKDIQNQRQHSKLEKADILEMAVQYLRQQKMRQNVVDTQNSQDQYYHGYYKCLKEAVGFLHSHGQEKILHHICRQQSQSLGEHSLGYPASSPQRSPCNPSEGHGVIWRPW
;
A
#
# COMPACT_ATOMS: atom_id res chain seq x y z
N MET A 1 -15.38 16.99 -65.44
CA MET A 1 -14.31 17.07 -64.42
C MET A 1 -14.81 17.43 -63.01
N THR A 2 -16.13 17.48 -62.75
CA THR A 2 -16.71 17.87 -61.44
C THR A 2 -16.82 16.74 -60.41
N SER A 3 -16.60 15.47 -60.79
CA SER A 3 -16.84 14.32 -59.91
C SER A 3 -15.79 14.17 -58.79
N SER A 4 -14.52 14.51 -59.05
CA SER A 4 -13.44 14.27 -58.09
C SER A 4 -13.35 15.29 -56.95
N PHE A 5 -13.83 16.52 -57.15
CA PHE A 5 -13.82 17.57 -56.13
C PHE A 5 -14.92 17.35 -55.09
N HIS A 6 -16.12 16.96 -55.53
CA HIS A 6 -17.23 16.63 -54.63
C HIS A 6 -16.93 15.39 -53.76
N LEU A 7 -16.27 14.37 -54.30
CA LEU A 7 -15.91 13.16 -53.53
C LEU A 7 -14.91 13.42 -52.39
N LEU A 8 -13.96 14.35 -52.58
CA LEU A 8 -13.01 14.74 -51.53
C LEU A 8 -13.70 15.53 -50.41
N GLU A 9 -14.59 16.45 -50.76
CA GLU A 9 -15.35 17.23 -49.77
C GLU A 9 -16.33 16.35 -48.96
N GLU A 10 -16.93 15.34 -49.61
CA GLU A 10 -17.77 14.33 -48.96
C GLU A 10 -16.94 13.47 -47.98
N ALA A 11 -15.73 13.05 -48.38
CA ALA A 11 -14.84 12.24 -47.56
C ALA A 11 -14.34 12.99 -46.31
N ASP A 12 -13.99 14.27 -46.44
CA ASP A 12 -13.57 15.11 -45.33
C ASP A 12 -14.71 15.38 -44.34
N LYS A 13 -15.94 15.59 -44.83
CA LYS A 13 -17.16 15.71 -43.99
C LYS A 13 -17.46 14.41 -43.23
N VAL A 14 -17.37 13.26 -43.89
CA VAL A 14 -17.55 11.94 -43.26
C VAL A 14 -16.47 11.66 -42.21
N HIS A 15 -15.21 12.02 -42.50
CA HIS A 15 -14.10 11.83 -41.58
C HIS A 15 -14.21 12.74 -40.35
N LEU A 16 -14.61 14.01 -40.53
CA LEU A 16 -14.87 14.95 -39.45
C LEU A 16 -16.07 14.51 -38.61
N ASN A 17 -17.14 14.00 -39.22
CA ASN A 17 -18.31 13.48 -38.50
C ASN A 17 -17.97 12.22 -37.69
N ARG A 18 -17.18 11.29 -38.28
CA ARG A 18 -16.63 10.13 -37.55
C ARG A 18 -15.75 10.56 -36.37
N LYS A 19 -14.90 11.58 -36.52
CA LYS A 19 -14.11 12.15 -35.41
C LYS A 19 -15.01 12.82 -34.35
N LYS A 20 -16.05 13.55 -34.77
CA LYS A 20 -17.05 14.20 -33.90
C LYS A 20 -17.93 13.22 -33.14
N ILE A 21 -18.18 12.01 -33.66
CA ILE A 21 -18.96 10.95 -32.99
C ILE A 21 -18.06 10.03 -32.16
N ARG A 22 -16.83 9.73 -32.61
CA ARG A 22 -15.90 8.88 -31.86
C ARG A 22 -15.44 9.52 -30.55
N LYS A 23 -15.14 10.82 -30.56
CA LYS A 23 -14.74 11.56 -29.35
C LYS A 23 -15.78 11.48 -28.21
N PRO A 24 -17.08 11.75 -28.42
CA PRO A 24 -18.09 11.62 -27.35
C PRO A 24 -18.34 10.17 -26.93
N VAL A 25 -18.20 9.19 -27.83
CA VAL A 25 -18.32 7.77 -27.45
C VAL A 25 -17.17 7.34 -26.53
N ILE A 26 -15.93 7.70 -26.85
CA ILE A 26 -14.76 7.39 -26.01
C ILE A 26 -14.85 8.09 -24.65
N GLU A 27 -15.27 9.35 -24.63
CA GLU A 27 -15.47 10.08 -23.37
C GLU A 27 -16.61 9.46 -22.54
N LYS A 28 -17.69 9.00 -23.17
CA LYS A 28 -18.75 8.25 -22.48
C LYS A 28 -18.21 6.97 -21.86
N MET A 29 -17.48 6.15 -22.61
CA MET A 29 -16.85 4.93 -22.07
C MET A 29 -15.91 5.22 -20.91
N ARG A 30 -15.15 6.33 -20.98
CA ARG A 30 -14.27 6.75 -19.90
C ARG A 30 -15.06 7.14 -18.65
N ARG A 31 -16.13 7.92 -18.80
CA ARG A 31 -17.03 8.30 -17.69
C ARG A 31 -17.69 7.09 -17.07
N ASP A 32 -18.16 6.15 -17.89
CA ASP A 32 -18.78 4.90 -17.44
C ASP A 32 -17.78 4.06 -16.64
N ARG A 33 -16.53 3.94 -17.11
CA ARG A 33 -15.46 3.27 -16.37
C ARG A 33 -15.20 3.93 -15.00
N ILE A 34 -15.12 5.25 -14.95
CA ILE A 34 -14.91 5.99 -13.69
C ILE A 34 -16.08 5.77 -12.73
N ASN A 35 -17.31 5.91 -13.22
CA ASN A 35 -18.49 5.68 -12.40
C ASN A 35 -18.54 4.25 -11.87
N HIS A 36 -18.18 3.28 -12.70
CA HIS A 36 -18.09 1.88 -12.29
C HIS A 36 -17.02 1.66 -11.21
N SER A 37 -15.83 2.27 -11.33
CA SER A 37 -14.81 2.19 -10.27
C SER A 37 -15.25 2.87 -8.96
N ILE A 38 -15.96 4.00 -9.03
CA ILE A 38 -16.50 4.67 -7.83
C ILE A 38 -17.54 3.79 -7.14
N GLU A 39 -18.37 3.09 -7.93
CA GLU A 39 -19.33 2.13 -7.40
C GLU A 39 -18.62 0.96 -6.70
N GLN A 40 -17.58 0.38 -7.30
CA GLN A 40 -16.79 -0.68 -6.66
C GLN A 40 -16.17 -0.21 -5.33
N ILE A 41 -15.63 1.01 -5.29
CA ILE A 41 -15.10 1.62 -4.05
C ILE A 41 -16.20 1.69 -2.98
N ARG A 42 -17.41 2.15 -3.33
CA ARG A 42 -18.54 2.17 -2.38
C ARG A 42 -18.82 0.79 -1.79
N HIS A 43 -18.81 -0.26 -2.60
CA HIS A 43 -19.05 -1.64 -2.12
C HIS A 43 -17.93 -2.13 -1.18
N ILE A 44 -16.67 -1.83 -1.48
CA ILE A 44 -15.54 -2.19 -0.60
C ILE A 44 -15.68 -1.50 0.77
N LEU A 45 -16.09 -0.24 0.77
CA LEU A 45 -16.28 0.56 1.97
C LEU A 45 -17.61 0.29 2.67
N GLU A 46 -18.46 -0.62 2.17
CA GLU A 46 -19.85 -0.78 2.61
C GLU A 46 -19.97 -1.12 4.11
N LYS A 47 -19.00 -1.85 4.67
CA LYS A 47 -18.93 -2.17 6.11
C LYS A 47 -18.68 -0.93 6.97
N ASP A 48 -17.81 -0.03 6.53
CA ASP A 48 -17.52 1.23 7.23
C ASP A 48 -18.66 2.24 7.01
N ILE A 49 -19.27 2.20 5.82
CA ILE A 49 -20.43 2.99 5.42
C ILE A 49 -21.68 2.63 6.23
N GLN A 50 -21.94 1.35 6.54
CA GLN A 50 -23.12 0.96 7.33
C GLN A 50 -23.18 1.66 8.71
N ASN A 51 -22.03 1.97 9.30
CA ASN A 51 -21.95 2.73 10.55
C ASN A 51 -22.27 4.22 10.36
N GLN A 52 -22.05 4.78 9.17
CA GLN A 52 -22.40 6.16 8.81
C GLN A 52 -23.79 6.31 8.17
N ARG A 53 -24.38 5.21 7.67
CA ARG A 53 -25.68 5.15 6.94
C ARG A 53 -26.91 5.57 7.75
N GLN A 54 -26.79 5.91 9.03
CA GLN A 54 -27.89 6.58 9.72
C GLN A 54 -28.18 7.97 9.13
N HIS A 55 -27.26 8.55 8.35
CA HIS A 55 -27.43 9.88 7.78
C HIS A 55 -27.11 9.93 6.28
N SER A 56 -28.19 10.02 5.49
CA SER A 56 -28.22 10.58 4.13
C SER A 56 -27.53 9.81 2.98
N LYS A 57 -27.96 10.16 1.77
CA LYS A 57 -27.49 9.63 0.49
C LYS A 57 -26.02 10.02 0.27
N LEU A 58 -25.10 9.08 0.39
CA LEU A 58 -23.66 9.32 0.17
C LEU A 58 -23.40 9.91 -1.22
N GLU A 59 -22.84 11.10 -1.25
CA GLU A 59 -22.42 11.76 -2.47
C GLU A 59 -21.12 11.15 -3.02
N LYS A 60 -20.78 11.47 -4.27
CA LYS A 60 -19.54 10.97 -4.87
C LYS A 60 -18.29 11.51 -4.16
N ALA A 61 -18.37 12.74 -3.62
CA ALA A 61 -17.28 13.33 -2.86
C ALA A 61 -17.02 12.53 -1.57
N ASP A 62 -18.09 12.22 -0.81
CA ASP A 62 -18.02 11.45 0.43
C ASP A 62 -17.37 10.08 0.20
N ILE A 63 -17.77 9.36 -0.86
CA ILE A 63 -17.19 8.04 -1.19
C ILE A 63 -15.68 8.14 -1.41
N LEU A 64 -15.22 9.18 -2.11
CA LEU A 64 -13.81 9.38 -2.39
C LEU A 64 -13.04 9.81 -1.13
N GLU A 65 -13.65 10.64 -0.28
CA GLU A 65 -13.05 11.05 0.99
C GLU A 65 -12.87 9.85 1.94
N MET A 66 -13.92 9.03 2.09
CA MET A 66 -13.86 7.79 2.86
C MET A 66 -12.80 6.83 2.31
N ALA A 67 -12.68 6.72 0.98
CA ALA A 67 -11.65 5.89 0.35
C ALA A 67 -10.24 6.35 0.71
N VAL A 68 -9.99 7.66 0.71
CA VAL A 68 -8.69 8.22 1.11
C VAL A 68 -8.41 7.93 2.57
N GLN A 69 -9.40 8.11 3.45
CA GLN A 69 -9.26 7.80 4.87
C GLN A 69 -8.96 6.32 5.10
N TYR A 70 -9.68 5.43 4.41
CA TYR A 70 -9.47 3.99 4.44
C TYR A 70 -8.04 3.62 4.05
N LEU A 71 -7.53 4.15 2.92
CA LEU A 71 -6.16 3.88 2.46
C LEU A 71 -5.10 4.40 3.42
N ARG A 72 -5.31 5.58 4.01
CA ARG A 72 -4.41 6.13 5.04
C ARG A 72 -4.37 5.21 6.26
N GLN A 73 -5.52 4.76 6.75
CA GLN A 73 -5.60 3.87 7.89
C GLN A 73 -4.94 2.51 7.60
N GLN A 74 -5.17 1.95 6.41
CA GLN A 74 -4.54 0.70 5.98
C GLN A 74 -3.02 0.83 5.94
N LYS A 75 -2.48 1.93 5.38
CA LYS A 75 -1.03 2.18 5.34
C LYS A 75 -0.42 2.28 6.74
N MET A 76 -1.10 2.96 7.68
CA MET A 76 -0.65 3.04 9.07
C MET A 76 -0.63 1.66 9.73
N ARG A 77 -1.69 0.85 9.54
CA ARG A 77 -1.73 -0.53 10.06
C ARG A 77 -0.63 -1.39 9.48
N GLN A 78 -0.37 -1.30 8.18
CA GLN A 78 0.69 -2.07 7.52
C GLN A 78 2.07 -1.72 8.09
N ASN A 79 2.38 -0.43 8.26
CA ASN A 79 3.66 -0.01 8.85
C ASN A 79 3.86 -0.55 10.28
N VAL A 80 2.80 -0.55 11.09
CA VAL A 80 2.85 -1.11 12.46
C VAL A 80 3.05 -2.63 12.41
N VAL A 81 2.32 -3.34 11.55
CA VAL A 81 2.45 -4.80 11.39
C VAL A 81 3.84 -5.18 10.89
N ASP A 82 4.39 -4.46 9.92
CA ASP A 82 5.72 -4.73 9.37
C ASP A 82 6.82 -4.52 10.44
N THR A 83 6.68 -3.48 11.27
CA THR A 83 7.60 -3.20 12.38
C THR A 83 7.51 -4.29 13.46
N GLN A 84 6.29 -4.69 13.86
CA GLN A 84 6.08 -5.74 14.86
C GLN A 84 6.57 -7.09 14.35
N ASN A 85 6.26 -7.46 13.11
CA ASN A 85 6.68 -8.73 12.52
C ASN A 85 8.21 -8.82 12.39
N SER A 86 8.88 -7.71 12.03
CA SER A 86 10.35 -7.65 12.02
C SER A 86 10.95 -7.86 13.42
N GLN A 87 10.30 -7.29 14.44
CA GLN A 87 10.71 -7.42 15.82
C GLN A 87 10.47 -8.84 16.37
N ASP A 88 9.31 -9.44 16.09
CA ASP A 88 8.99 -10.81 16.49
C ASP A 88 9.92 -11.83 15.82
N GLN A 89 10.25 -11.63 14.54
CA GLN A 89 11.23 -12.45 13.84
C GLN A 89 12.63 -12.33 14.46
N TYR A 90 13.04 -11.12 14.85
CA TYR A 90 14.31 -10.91 15.55
C TYR A 90 14.33 -11.65 16.90
N TYR A 91 13.32 -11.47 17.75
CA TYR A 91 13.27 -12.12 19.06
C TYR A 91 13.17 -13.64 18.95
N HIS A 92 12.45 -14.15 17.95
CA HIS A 92 12.42 -15.58 17.65
C HIS A 92 13.82 -16.13 17.34
N GLY A 93 14.57 -15.43 16.47
CA GLY A 93 15.94 -15.80 16.12
C GLY A 93 16.91 -15.70 17.31
N TYR A 94 16.80 -14.61 18.09
CA TYR A 94 17.57 -14.41 19.31
C TYR A 94 17.34 -15.53 20.33
N TYR A 95 16.09 -15.84 20.63
CA TYR A 95 15.74 -16.87 21.61
C TYR A 95 16.19 -18.26 21.15
N LYS A 96 16.06 -18.55 19.86
CA LYS A 96 16.56 -19.80 19.27
C LYS A 96 18.08 -19.94 19.48
N CYS A 97 18.84 -18.91 19.11
CA CYS A 97 20.29 -18.90 19.28
C CYS A 97 20.69 -19.02 20.77
N LEU A 98 20.01 -18.28 21.65
CA LEU A 98 20.26 -18.31 23.08
C LEU A 98 19.99 -19.69 23.68
N LYS A 99 18.89 -20.34 23.28
CA LYS A 99 18.55 -21.70 23.71
C LYS A 99 19.62 -22.70 23.28
N GLU A 100 20.10 -22.61 22.04
CA GLU A 100 21.18 -23.46 21.53
C GLU A 100 22.49 -23.22 22.28
N ALA A 101 22.86 -21.95 22.52
CA ALA A 101 24.06 -21.59 23.27
C ALA A 101 24.02 -22.08 24.73
N VAL A 102 22.88 -21.94 25.41
CA VAL A 102 22.67 -22.47 26.77
C VAL A 102 22.78 -23.99 26.78
N GLY A 103 22.17 -24.67 25.81
CA GLY A 103 22.29 -26.13 25.67
C GLY A 103 23.73 -26.60 25.47
N PHE A 104 24.48 -25.90 24.63
CA PHE A 104 25.91 -26.16 24.41
C PHE A 104 26.73 -25.95 25.69
N LEU A 105 26.55 -24.83 26.39
CA LEU A 105 27.30 -24.56 27.62
C LEU A 105 26.96 -25.56 28.73
N HIS A 106 25.73 -26.06 28.78
CA HIS A 106 25.30 -27.07 29.74
C HIS A 106 25.96 -28.43 29.46
N SER A 107 26.02 -28.85 28.19
CA SER A 107 26.69 -30.10 27.82
C SER A 107 28.21 -30.05 28.00
N HIS A 108 28.82 -28.86 27.99
CA HIS A 108 30.27 -28.66 28.17
C HIS A 108 30.66 -28.22 29.58
N GLY A 109 29.74 -28.28 30.56
CA GLY A 109 30.02 -28.00 31.98
C GLY A 109 30.40 -26.55 32.31
N GLN A 110 30.01 -25.58 31.47
CA GLN A 110 30.35 -24.17 31.64
C GLN A 110 29.36 -23.44 32.58
N GLU A 111 29.20 -23.95 33.81
CA GLU A 111 28.17 -23.48 34.75
C GLU A 111 28.31 -22.01 35.14
N LYS A 112 29.55 -21.50 35.25
CA LYS A 112 29.81 -20.08 35.58
C LYS A 112 29.26 -19.13 34.52
N ILE A 113 29.41 -19.49 33.24
CA ILE A 113 28.95 -18.70 32.10
C ILE A 113 27.42 -18.78 32.01
N LEU A 114 26.84 -19.97 32.20
CA LEU A 114 25.40 -20.17 32.26
C LEU A 114 24.73 -19.34 33.35
N HIS A 115 25.28 -19.35 34.57
CA HIS A 115 24.76 -18.58 35.69
C HIS A 115 24.79 -17.07 35.39
N HIS A 116 25.85 -16.60 34.72
CA HIS A 116 25.95 -15.21 34.28
C HIS A 116 24.88 -14.85 33.24
N ILE A 117 24.68 -15.68 32.22
CA ILE A 117 23.66 -15.48 31.17
C ILE A 117 22.25 -15.48 31.77
N CYS A 118 21.96 -16.42 32.68
CA CYS A 118 20.65 -16.51 33.35
C CYS A 118 20.40 -15.27 34.23
N ARG A 119 21.40 -14.81 34.97
CA ARG A 119 21.30 -13.59 35.79
C ARG A 119 21.10 -12.34 34.93
N GLN A 120 21.76 -12.23 33.77
CA GLN A 120 21.59 -11.09 32.88
C GLN A 120 20.18 -11.03 32.26
N GLN A 121 19.60 -12.18 31.87
CA GLN A 121 18.22 -12.20 31.36
C GLN A 121 17.20 -11.73 32.40
N SER A 122 17.37 -12.12 33.67
CA SER A 122 16.49 -11.67 34.75
C SER A 122 16.58 -10.18 35.03
N GLN A 123 17.71 -9.54 34.69
CA GLN A 123 17.90 -8.09 34.83
C GLN A 123 17.31 -7.32 33.64
N SER A 124 17.37 -7.85 32.42
CA SER A 124 16.84 -7.17 31.22
C SER A 124 15.31 -7.17 31.13
N LEU A 125 14.63 -8.18 31.70
CA LEU A 125 13.16 -8.23 31.76
C LEU A 125 12.54 -7.18 32.70
N GLY A 126 13.33 -6.48 33.52
CA GLY A 126 12.87 -5.45 34.46
C GLY A 126 12.78 -4.03 33.90
N GLU A 127 13.46 -3.71 32.78
CA GLU A 127 13.58 -2.32 32.28
C GLU A 127 13.13 -2.13 30.82
N HIS A 128 12.86 -3.20 30.07
CA HIS A 128 12.45 -3.11 28.66
C HIS A 128 10.95 -2.89 28.46
N SER A 129 10.38 -1.90 29.14
CA SER A 129 9.11 -1.33 28.67
C SER A 129 9.31 -0.43 27.45
N LEU A 130 10.49 0.17 27.16
CA LEU A 130 10.65 1.12 26.03
C LEU A 130 12.08 1.27 25.43
N GLY A 131 13.06 0.43 25.78
CA GLY A 131 14.45 0.59 25.30
C GLY A 131 14.77 -0.19 24.02
N TYR A 132 14.59 0.35 22.83
CA TYR A 132 15.00 -0.33 21.59
C TYR A 132 16.54 -0.33 21.45
N PRO A 133 17.23 -1.48 21.30
CA PRO A 133 18.61 -1.47 20.86
C PRO A 133 18.64 -1.13 19.36
N ALA A 134 18.94 0.13 19.06
CA ALA A 134 19.21 0.59 17.71
C ALA A 134 20.52 -0.04 17.22
N SER A 135 20.43 -1.06 16.37
CA SER A 135 21.50 -1.50 15.47
C SER A 135 20.95 -2.45 14.41
N SER A 136 20.30 -1.91 13.38
CA SER A 136 20.23 -2.59 12.08
C SER A 136 21.35 -2.02 11.20
N PRO A 137 22.13 -2.86 10.50
CA PRO A 137 23.02 -2.37 9.45
C PRO A 137 22.14 -1.76 8.36
N GLN A 138 22.30 -0.45 8.16
CA GLN A 138 21.59 0.31 7.14
C GLN A 138 21.98 -0.24 5.76
N ARG A 139 21.14 -1.09 5.18
CA ARG A 139 21.27 -1.54 3.79
C ARG A 139 20.70 -0.42 2.93
N SER A 140 21.57 0.38 2.33
CA SER A 140 21.21 1.44 1.38
C SER A 140 20.34 0.88 0.25
N PRO A 141 19.17 1.45 -0.04
CA PRO A 141 18.50 1.22 -1.31
C PRO A 141 19.26 2.00 -2.40
N CYS A 142 19.79 1.31 -3.40
CA CYS A 142 20.21 1.94 -4.64
C CYS A 142 19.00 2.70 -5.24
N ASN A 143 19.14 4.01 -5.39
CA ASN A 143 18.19 4.85 -6.13
C ASN A 143 18.04 4.32 -7.58
N PRO A 144 16.82 3.98 -8.03
CA PRO A 144 16.48 4.15 -9.42
C PRO A 144 16.25 5.65 -9.63
N SER A 145 17.09 6.19 -10.50
CA SER A 145 17.08 7.52 -11.08
C SER A 145 15.69 8.11 -11.26
N GLU A 146 15.59 9.38 -10.90
CA GLU A 146 14.56 10.32 -11.32
C GLU A 146 14.14 10.09 -12.78
N GLY A 147 12.86 9.88 -12.99
CA GLY A 147 12.34 9.55 -14.31
C GLY A 147 10.83 9.63 -14.35
N HIS A 148 10.35 10.86 -14.52
CA HIS A 148 8.99 11.21 -14.93
C HIS A 148 7.93 11.05 -13.84
N GLY A 149 7.68 12.17 -13.14
CA GLY A 149 6.32 12.49 -12.72
C GLY A 149 5.41 12.25 -13.91
N VAL A 150 4.50 11.30 -13.77
CA VAL A 150 3.45 11.05 -14.76
C VAL A 150 2.64 12.33 -14.82
N ILE A 151 3.02 13.21 -15.75
CA ILE A 151 2.23 14.36 -16.15
C ILE A 151 0.87 13.77 -16.51
N TRP A 152 -0.09 14.01 -15.63
CA TRP A 152 -1.47 13.73 -15.91
C TRP A 152 -1.81 14.56 -17.15
N ARG A 153 -1.93 13.91 -18.30
CA ARG A 153 -2.39 14.56 -19.52
C ARG A 153 -3.91 14.44 -19.56
N PRO A 154 -4.65 15.55 -19.44
CA PRO A 154 -6.07 15.51 -19.73
C PRO A 154 -6.24 15.17 -21.22
N TRP A 155 -7.16 14.25 -21.52
CA TRP A 155 -7.69 14.06 -22.87
C TRP A 155 -8.59 15.23 -23.27
#